data_AF-A0A8T4K6S1-F1
#
_entry.id   AF-A0A8T4K6S1-F1
#
_cell.length_a   1.000
_cell.length_b   1.000
_cell.length_c   1.000
_cell.angle_alpha   90.00
_cell.angle_beta   90.00
_cell.angle_gamma   90.00
#
_symmetry.space_group_name_H-M   'P 1'
#
loop_
_entity.id
_entity.type
_entity.pdbx_description
1 polymer ?
#
loop_
_entity_poly.entity_id
_entity_poly.type
_entity_poly.pdbx_seq_one_letter_code
_entity_poly.pdbx_strand_id
1 'polypeptide(L)' 'MTNNMKPANAEKLVDTSSIQVDPSLPYEERVKSYLSQIGNPYRYLDHSFTVTCTFAGVCSLENCLTSYLSEKYGMQKA' A
#
# COMPACT_ATOMS: atom_id res chain seq x y z
N MET A 1 -11.07 -18.08 -6.59
CA MET A 1 -10.14 -17.29 -5.76
C MET A 1 -8.98 -16.85 -6.64
N THR A 2 -9.11 -15.72 -7.32
CA THR A 2 -8.04 -15.20 -8.18
C THR A 2 -7.25 -14.16 -7.39
N ASN A 3 -6.20 -14.62 -6.71
CA ASN A 3 -5.16 -13.74 -6.19
C ASN A 3 -4.54 -13.01 -7.39
N ASN A 4 -4.90 -11.75 -7.60
CA ASN A 4 -4.23 -10.84 -8.55
C ASN A 4 -2.83 -10.45 -8.04
N MET A 5 -2.08 -11.42 -7.51
CA MET A 5 -0.64 -11.26 -7.34
C MET A 5 -0.06 -11.32 -8.75
N LYS A 6 0.16 -10.15 -9.36
CA LYS A 6 1.07 -10.05 -10.52
C LYS A 6 2.32 -10.85 -10.16
N PRO A 7 2.82 -11.74 -11.04
CA PRO A 7 4.07 -12.44 -10.79
C PRO A 7 5.08 -11.38 -10.38
N ALA A 8 5.89 -11.68 -9.36
CA ALA A 8 6.92 -10.78 -8.86
C ALA A 8 7.86 -10.46 -10.03
N ASN A 9 7.53 -9.41 -10.77
CA ASN A 9 8.50 -8.60 -11.47
C ASN A 9 9.58 -8.36 -10.43
N ALA A 10 10.86 -8.47 -10.81
CA ALA A 10 12.01 -8.30 -9.93
C ALA A 10 12.13 -6.85 -9.43
N GLU A 11 11.07 -6.33 -8.80
CA GLU A 11 11.04 -5.07 -8.11
C GLU A 11 12.02 -5.18 -6.97
N LYS A 12 13.05 -4.33 -7.04
CA LYS A 12 14.03 -4.16 -5.99
C LYS A 12 13.28 -3.76 -4.72
N LEU A 13 13.28 -4.65 -3.74
CA LEU A 13 12.68 -4.38 -2.44
C LEU A 13 13.47 -3.27 -1.72
N VAL A 14 12.73 -2.35 -1.10
CA VAL A 14 13.29 -1.31 -0.25
C VAL A 14 13.31 -1.80 1.19
N ASP A 15 14.41 -1.59 1.90
CA ASP A 15 14.50 -1.87 3.33
C ASP A 15 13.92 -0.72 4.14
N THR A 16 12.99 -0.99 5.05
CA THR A 16 12.31 0.04 5.85
C THR A 16 13.27 0.83 6.73
N SER A 17 14.39 0.23 7.14
CA SER A 17 15.43 0.93 7.90
C SER A 17 16.10 2.06 7.11
N SER A 18 16.04 2.02 5.78
CA SER A 18 16.59 3.06 4.91
C SER A 18 15.65 4.26 4.69
N ILE A 19 14.39 4.14 5.08
CA ILE A 19 13.36 5.16 4.88
C ILE A 19 13.45 6.21 6.00
N GLN A 20 13.35 7.48 5.63
CA GLN A 20 13.35 8.59 6.58
C GLN A 20 12.10 9.45 6.40
N VAL A 21 11.38 9.68 7.51
CA VAL A 21 10.22 10.57 7.54
C VAL A 21 10.63 11.89 8.17
N ASP A 22 10.57 12.97 7.40
CA ASP A 22 10.86 14.31 7.90
C ASP A 22 9.64 14.87 8.67
N PRO A 23 9.73 15.06 10.00
CA PRO A 23 8.61 15.55 10.80
C PRO A 23 8.32 17.04 10.56
N SER A 24 9.22 17.80 9.92
CA SER A 24 9.03 19.22 9.64
C SER A 24 8.07 19.47 8.47
N LEU A 25 7.86 18.48 7.60
CA LEU A 25 6.97 18.59 6.45
C LEU A 25 5.48 18.50 6.85
N PRO A 26 4.57 19.17 6.11
CA PRO A 26 3.13 18.96 6.21
C PRO A 26 2.72 17.50 6.00
N TYR A 27 1.58 17.08 6.55
CA TYR A 27 1.13 15.69 6.51
C TYR A 27 1.11 15.09 5.10
N GLU A 28 0.51 15.79 4.14
CA GLU A 28 0.41 15.29 2.77
C GLU A 28 1.78 15.10 2.12
N GLU A 29 2.71 16.03 2.36
CA GLU A 29 4.07 15.96 1.81
C GLU A 29 4.88 14.84 2.46
N ARG A 30 4.71 14.61 3.76
CA ARG A 30 5.30 13.45 4.45
C ARG A 30 4.83 12.14 3.86
N VAL A 31 3.52 12.00 3.63
CA VAL A 31 2.94 10.78 3.05
C VAL A 31 3.45 10.57 1.62
N LYS A 32 3.48 11.61 0.79
CA LYS A 32 4.03 11.54 -0.58
C LYS A 32 5.50 11.17 -0.58
N SER A 33 6.31 11.79 0.28
CA SER A 33 7.73 11.47 0.43
C SER A 33 7.93 10.01 0.85
N TYR A 34 7.21 9.53 1.86
CA TYR A 34 7.25 8.13 2.29
C TYR A 34 6.90 7.15 1.15
N LEU A 35 5.79 7.40 0.44
CA LEU A 35 5.36 6.54 -0.67
C LEU A 35 6.40 6.50 -1.81
N SER A 36 7.06 7.62 -2.08
CA SER A 36 8.14 7.67 -3.09
C SER A 36 9.38 6.89 -2.68
N GLN A 37 9.67 6.80 -1.38
CA GLN A 37 10.81 6.06 -0.84
C GLN A 37 10.54 4.56 -0.79
N ILE A 38 9.37 4.13 -0.31
CA ILE A 38 9.05 2.70 -0.14
C ILE A 38 8.61 2.01 -1.44
N GLY A 39 8.06 2.77 -2.39
CA GLY A 39 7.46 2.21 -3.61
C GLY A 39 6.20 1.40 -3.29
N ASN A 40 6.33 0.08 -3.18
CA ASN A 40 5.22 -0.81 -2.84
C ASN A 40 5.17 -1.07 -1.32
N PRO A 41 4.28 -0.41 -0.55
CA PRO A 41 4.22 -0.58 0.90
C PRO A 41 3.73 -1.96 1.34
N TYR A 42 3.20 -2.78 0.43
CA TYR A 42 2.75 -4.14 0.72
C TYR A 42 3.85 -5.19 0.52
N ARG A 43 5.02 -4.81 0.00
CA ARG A 43 6.13 -5.74 -0.22
C ARG A 43 7.48 -5.05 -0.08
N TYR A 44 8.18 -5.30 1.03
CA TYR A 44 9.41 -4.60 1.41
C TYR A 44 10.38 -5.51 2.18
N LEU A 45 11.56 -5.00 2.51
CA LEU A 45 12.52 -5.65 3.41
C LEU A 45 12.45 -5.04 4.81
N ASP A 46 12.50 -5.88 5.83
CA ASP A 46 12.74 -5.48 7.22
C ASP A 46 13.99 -6.20 7.70
N HIS A 47 15.13 -5.51 7.74
CA HIS A 47 16.42 -6.08 8.15
C HIS A 47 16.73 -7.41 7.44
N SER A 48 16.66 -7.43 6.10
CA SER A 48 16.84 -8.62 5.23
C SER A 48 15.69 -9.62 5.17
N PHE A 49 14.61 -9.46 5.95
CA PHE A 49 13.43 -10.29 5.82
C PHE A 49 12.46 -9.72 4.77
N THR A 50 12.06 -10.54 3.80
CA THR A 50 11.00 -10.13 2.87
C THR A 50 9.64 -10.19 3.56
N VAL A 51 9.02 -9.04 3.75
CA VAL A 51 7.67 -8.90 4.30
C VAL A 51 6.71 -8.69 3.13
N THR A 52 5.64 -9.48 3.09
CA THR A 52 4.53 -9.31 2.15
C THR A 52 3.23 -9.20 2.93
N CYS A 53 2.54 -8.08 2.77
CA CYS A 53 1.25 -7.83 3.39
C CYS A 53 0.15 -8.03 2.37
N THR A 54 -0.87 -8.79 2.73
CA THR A 54 -2.06 -9.00 1.90
C THR A 54 -3.30 -8.86 2.75
N PHE A 55 -4.35 -8.28 2.20
CA PHE A 55 -5.66 -8.30 2.85
C PHE A 55 -6.22 -9.72 2.78
N ALA A 56 -6.66 -10.24 3.93
CA ALA A 56 -7.43 -11.46 3.98
C ALA A 56 -8.88 -11.18 3.59
N GLY A 57 -9.55 -12.16 2.98
CA GLY A 57 -10.96 -12.08 2.62
C GLY A 57 -11.24 -12.42 1.16
N VAL A 58 -12.50 -12.24 0.76
CA VAL A 58 -13.00 -12.58 -0.59
C VAL A 58 -13.21 -11.36 -1.48
N CYS A 59 -13.31 -10.14 -0.91
CA CYS A 59 -13.37 -8.88 -1.66
C CYS A 59 -11.98 -8.21 -1.71
N SER A 60 -11.67 -7.54 -2.83
CA SER A 60 -10.49 -6.66 -2.90
C SER A 60 -10.73 -5.40 -2.07
N LEU A 61 -9.66 -4.78 -1.56
CA LEU A 61 -9.76 -3.56 -0.77
C LEU A 61 -10.56 -2.47 -1.51
N GLU A 62 -10.34 -2.33 -2.83
CA GLU A 62 -11.05 -1.36 -3.67
C GLU A 62 -12.56 -1.63 -3.68
N ASN A 63 -12.96 -2.90 -3.76
CA ASN A 63 -14.37 -3.28 -3.70
C ASN A 63 -14.95 -2.97 -2.32
N CYS A 64 -14.26 -3.38 -1.24
CA CYS A 64 -14.76 -3.16 0.11
C CYS A 64 -14.84 -1.64 0.42
N LEU A 65 -13.89 -0.82 -0.05
CA LEU A 65 -13.91 0.65 0.06
C LEU A 65 -15.02 1.29 -0.78
N THR A 66 -15.21 0.82 -2.02
CA THR A 66 -16.29 1.30 -2.88
C THR A 66 -17.64 1.04 -2.22
N SER A 67 -17.89 -0.18 -1.74
CA SER A 67 -19.11 -0.52 -1.01
C SER A 67 -19.34 0.40 0.19
N TYR A 68 -18.33 0.61 1.04
CA TYR A 68 -18.44 1.51 2.19
C TYR A 68 -18.78 2.96 1.80
N LEU A 69 -18.10 3.50 0.79
CA LEU A 69 -18.31 4.88 0.35
C LEU A 69 -19.67 5.06 -0.34
N SER A 70 -20.11 4.07 -1.11
CA SER A 70 -21.44 4.04 -1.72
C SER A 70 -22.55 3.97 -0.67
N GLU A 71 -22.42 3.07 0.31
CA GLU A 71 -23.41 2.90 1.38
C GLU A 71 -23.51 4.13 2.27
N LYS A 72 -22.37 4.72 2.66
CA LYS A 72 -22.34 5.80 3.65
C LYS A 72 -22.52 7.20 3.04
N TYR A 73 -22.08 7.42 1.81
CA TYR A 73 -22.04 8.74 1.19
C TYR A 73 -22.71 8.80 -0.19
N GLY A 74 -23.27 7.70 -0.70
CA GLY A 74 -23.95 7.68 -2.01
C GLY A 74 -23.01 7.85 -3.21
N MET A 75 -21.69 7.72 -3.03
CA MET A 75 -20.73 7.86 -4.12
C MET A 75 -20.68 6.59 -4.97
N GLN A 76 -20.84 6.72 -6.28
CA GLN A 76 -20.69 5.61 -7.23
C GLN A 76 -19.27 5.62 -7.81
N LYS A 77 -18.76 4.43 -8.14
CA LYS A 77 -17.47 4.27 -8.82
C LYS A 77 -17.55 4.98 -10.18
N ALA A 78 -16.63 5.92 -10.43
CA ALA A 78 -16.51 6.62 -11.71
C ALA A 78 -16.10 5.66 -12.85
#